data_AF-A0A961L838-F1
#
_entry.id   AF-A0A961L838-F1
#
_cell.length_a   1.000
_cell.length_b   1.000
_cell.length_c   1.000
_cell.angle_alpha   90.00
_cell.angle_beta   90.00
_cell.angle_gamma   90.00
#
_symmetry.space_group_name_H-M   'P 1'
#
loop_
_entity.id
_entity.type
_entity.pdbx_description
1 polymer ?
#
loop_
_entity_poly.entity_id
_entity_poly.type
_entity_poly.pdbx_seq_one_letter_code
_entity_poly.pdbx_strand_id
1 'polypeptide(L)'
;ENRSGLIVDCRLTLVSGHAERLAALEMIEGFASRPVAVTLGADKGYDAADFIEELRTLNVRPHVAQNTSGRRSAIDRRTTRHPGYAASQRIRKRIEEAFGWIKTIGGLRKSRFVGRAKTDWAFTFTAAAYNLVRLPKLLAAT
;
A
#
# COMPACT_ATOMS: atom_id res chain seq x y z
N GLU A 1 5.26 -5.68 -1.00
CA GLU A 1 5.19 -6.62 -2.15
C GLU A 1 4.18 -7.73 -1.83
N ASN A 2 3.23 -7.99 -2.73
CA ASN A 2 2.03 -8.77 -2.42
C ASN A 2 2.26 -10.29 -2.36
N ARG A 3 3.28 -10.83 -3.04
CA ARG A 3 3.59 -12.27 -3.05
C ARG A 3 4.14 -12.72 -1.69
N SER A 4 5.09 -11.97 -1.16
CA SER A 4 5.82 -12.25 0.08
C SER A 4 5.20 -11.59 1.33
N GLY A 5 4.48 -10.47 1.15
CA GLY A 5 4.03 -9.62 2.25
C GLY A 5 5.15 -8.85 2.93
N LEU A 6 6.32 -8.73 2.29
CA LEU A 6 7.41 -7.87 2.75
C LEU A 6 7.12 -6.40 2.40
N ILE A 7 7.52 -5.50 3.29
CA ILE A 7 7.49 -4.05 3.07
C ILE A 7 8.67 -3.67 2.18
N VAL A 8 8.40 -2.96 1.08
CA VAL A 8 9.44 -2.54 0.12
C VAL A 8 9.79 -1.07 0.30
N ASP A 9 8.79 -0.23 0.56
CA ASP A 9 8.93 1.18 0.85
C ASP A 9 7.86 1.55 1.89
N CYS A 10 8.09 2.60 2.66
CA CYS A 10 7.19 3.15 3.65
C CYS A 10 7.42 4.66 3.79
N ARG A 11 6.34 5.45 3.93
CA ARG A 11 6.42 6.91 4.04
C ARG A 11 5.69 7.39 5.28
N LEU A 12 6.32 8.31 6.03
CA LEU A 12 5.66 9.09 7.07
C LEU A 12 5.44 10.53 6.58
N THR A 13 4.18 10.87 6.34
CA THR A 13 3.78 12.18 5.81
C THR A 13 3.01 12.98 6.85
N LEU A 14 2.86 14.29 6.58
CA LEU A 14 1.91 15.10 7.34
C LEU A 14 0.50 14.74 6.90
N VAL A 15 -0.44 14.79 7.85
CA VAL A 15 -1.85 14.50 7.54
C VAL A 15 -2.41 15.55 6.59
N SER A 16 -3.04 15.08 5.51
CA SER A 16 -3.86 15.88 4.61
C SER A 16 -4.89 14.96 3.94
N GLY A 17 -5.90 15.53 3.28
CA GLY A 17 -6.93 14.73 2.57
C GLY A 17 -6.39 13.91 1.39
N HIS A 18 -5.14 14.16 0.97
CA HIS A 18 -4.51 13.56 -0.20
C HIS A 18 -3.16 12.90 0.11
N ALA A 19 -2.62 13.07 1.33
CA ALA A 19 -1.24 12.68 1.68
C ALA A 19 -0.94 11.21 1.37
N GLU A 20 -1.88 10.32 1.66
CA GLU A 20 -1.76 8.90 1.39
C GLU A 20 -1.72 8.58 -0.12
N ARG A 21 -2.57 9.26 -0.92
CA ARG A 21 -2.62 9.06 -2.37
C ARG A 21 -1.37 9.59 -3.06
N LEU A 22 -0.90 10.78 -2.65
CA LEU A 22 0.34 11.36 -3.14
C LEU A 22 1.55 10.47 -2.80
N ALA A 23 1.66 10.02 -1.55
CA ALA A 23 2.72 9.09 -1.16
C ALA A 23 2.67 7.78 -1.97
N ALA A 24 1.47 7.23 -2.22
CA ALA A 24 1.34 6.02 -3.02
C ALA A 24 1.81 6.22 -4.47
N LEU A 25 1.60 7.40 -5.08
CA LEU A 25 2.09 7.74 -6.42
C LEU A 25 3.62 7.85 -6.43
N GLU A 26 4.18 8.62 -5.49
CA GLU A 26 5.64 8.76 -5.35
C GLU A 26 6.32 7.39 -5.18
N MET A 27 5.72 6.51 -4.37
CA MET A 27 6.26 5.18 -4.12
C MET A 27 6.15 4.27 -5.36
N ILE A 28 5.04 4.33 -6.11
CA ILE A 28 4.81 3.41 -7.24
C ILE A 28 5.52 3.85 -8.53
N GLU A 29 5.82 5.14 -8.68
CA GLU A 29 6.50 5.71 -9.85
C GLU A 29 7.84 5.00 -10.14
N GLY A 30 8.63 4.71 -9.10
CA GLY A 30 9.88 3.96 -9.24
C GLY A 30 9.71 2.52 -9.77
N PHE A 31 8.49 1.97 -9.74
CA PHE A 31 8.17 0.64 -10.26
C PHE A 31 7.37 0.68 -11.57
N ALA A 32 6.95 1.87 -12.02
CA ALA A 32 6.08 2.10 -13.17
C ALA A 32 6.80 1.95 -14.52
N SER A 33 8.11 2.22 -14.58
CA SER A 33 8.92 2.12 -15.80
C SER A 33 9.18 0.65 -16.19
N ARG A 34 8.15 -0.02 -16.72
CA ARG A 34 8.19 -1.43 -17.14
C ARG A 34 7.35 -1.68 -18.39
N PRO A 35 7.75 -2.62 -19.28
CA PRO A 35 6.95 -3.02 -20.43
C PRO A 35 5.58 -3.59 -20.03
N VAL A 36 5.53 -4.29 -18.89
CA VAL A 36 4.29 -4.86 -18.34
C VAL A 36 3.88 -4.06 -17.12
N ALA A 37 2.67 -3.50 -17.18
CA ALA A 37 2.05 -2.74 -16.10
C ALA A 37 2.01 -3.53 -14.80
N VAL A 38 2.53 -2.93 -13.73
CA VAL A 38 2.38 -3.44 -12.35
C VAL A 38 0.98 -3.16 -11.83
N THR A 39 0.55 -3.91 -10.81
CA THR A 39 -0.76 -3.72 -10.17
C THR A 39 -0.60 -3.09 -8.80
N LEU A 40 -1.36 -2.04 -8.49
CA LEU A 40 -1.39 -1.44 -7.15
C LEU A 40 -2.69 -1.81 -6.44
N GLY A 41 -2.58 -2.61 -5.38
CA GLY A 41 -3.70 -2.94 -4.50
C GLY A 41 -3.91 -1.88 -3.43
N ALA A 42 -5.11 -1.33 -3.29
CA ALA A 42 -5.42 -0.34 -2.25
C ALA A 42 -6.85 -0.49 -1.70
N ASP A 43 -7.11 0.13 -0.55
CA ASP A 43 -8.44 0.14 0.07
C ASP A 43 -9.43 1.08 -0.64
N LYS A 44 -10.66 1.14 -0.12
CA LYS A 44 -11.76 1.91 -0.74
C LYS A 44 -11.59 3.44 -0.66
N GLY A 45 -10.77 3.94 0.27
CA GLY A 45 -10.45 5.36 0.41
C GLY A 45 -9.58 5.89 -0.72
N TYR A 46 -8.89 5.01 -1.44
CA TYR A 46 -8.12 5.35 -2.63
C TYR A 46 -8.97 5.37 -3.91
N ASP A 47 -10.25 5.02 -3.86
CA ASP A 47 -11.15 5.12 -5.02
C ASP A 47 -11.48 6.60 -5.29
N ALA A 48 -10.55 7.33 -5.89
CA ALA A 48 -10.67 8.74 -6.23
C ALA A 48 -10.28 8.93 -7.71
N ALA A 49 -11.11 9.62 -8.48
CA ALA A 49 -10.99 9.65 -9.94
C ALA A 49 -9.63 10.18 -10.41
N ASP A 50 -9.12 11.23 -9.76
CA ASP A 50 -7.79 11.81 -9.97
C ASP A 50 -6.68 10.76 -9.79
N PHE A 51 -6.64 10.10 -8.64
CA PHE A 51 -5.64 9.09 -8.31
C PHE A 51 -5.70 7.89 -9.25
N ILE A 52 -6.90 7.45 -9.62
CA ILE A 52 -7.08 6.35 -10.55
C ILE A 52 -6.56 6.71 -11.96
N GLU A 53 -6.82 7.93 -12.44
CA GLU A 53 -6.30 8.40 -13.74
C GLU A 53 -4.78 8.60 -13.72
N GLU A 54 -4.20 9.07 -12.62
CA GLU A 54 -2.74 9.18 -12.47
C GLU A 54 -2.05 7.81 -12.51
N LEU A 55 -2.60 6.80 -11.82
CA LEU A 55 -2.10 5.42 -11.94
C LEU A 55 -2.22 4.90 -13.38
N ARG A 56 -3.35 5.18 -14.05
CA ARG A 56 -3.58 4.81 -15.46
C ARG A 56 -2.55 5.47 -16.40
N THR A 57 -2.10 6.69 -16.08
CA THR A 57 -1.06 7.44 -16.82
C THR A 57 0.34 6.89 -16.55
N LEU A 58 0.63 6.49 -15.31
CA LEU A 58 1.89 5.85 -14.92
C LEU A 58 2.02 4.39 -15.38
N ASN A 59 1.15 3.89 -16.26
CA ASN A 59 1.12 2.47 -16.65
C ASN A 59 0.97 1.51 -15.45
N VAL A 60 0.22 1.92 -14.42
CA VAL A 60 -0.11 1.10 -13.24
C VAL A 60 -1.57 0.69 -13.30
N ARG A 61 -1.84 -0.61 -13.12
CA ARG A 61 -3.20 -1.14 -13.04
C ARG A 61 -3.77 -0.92 -11.64
N PRO A 62 -4.85 -0.12 -11.48
CA PRO A 62 -5.38 0.20 -10.17
C PRO A 62 -6.27 -0.93 -9.66
N HIS A 63 -5.74 -1.79 -8.78
CA HIS A 63 -6.51 -2.80 -8.06
C HIS A 63 -7.05 -2.22 -6.74
N VAL A 64 -7.75 -1.09 -6.85
CA VAL A 64 -8.35 -0.38 -5.72
C VAL A 64 -9.72 -0.96 -5.40
N ALA A 65 -10.09 -1.09 -4.13
CA ALA A 65 -11.42 -1.53 -3.76
C ALA A 65 -12.50 -0.52 -4.20
N GLN A 66 -13.52 -0.99 -4.91
CA GLN A 66 -14.63 -0.14 -5.32
C GLN A 66 -15.34 0.47 -4.10
N ASN A 67 -15.57 1.78 -4.15
CA ASN A 67 -16.42 2.52 -3.24
C ASN A 67 -17.74 2.87 -3.94
N THR A 68 -18.77 2.10 -3.65
CA THR A 68 -20.12 2.22 -4.22
C THR A 68 -21.14 2.81 -3.24
N SER A 69 -20.71 3.23 -2.05
CA SER A 69 -21.61 3.79 -1.04
C SER A 69 -21.90 5.25 -1.38
N GLY A 70 -23.13 5.53 -1.84
CA GLY A 70 -23.60 6.89 -2.15
C GLY A 70 -22.93 7.54 -3.37
N ARG A 71 -22.19 6.79 -4.18
CA ARG A 71 -21.50 7.26 -5.40
C ARG A 71 -21.14 6.12 -6.35
N ARG A 72 -20.82 6.47 -7.60
CA ARG A 72 -20.21 5.56 -8.58
C ARG A 72 -18.69 5.46 -8.33
N SER A 73 -18.16 4.25 -8.40
CA SER A 73 -16.72 3.99 -8.29
C SER A 73 -15.95 4.46 -9.54
N ALA A 74 -14.72 4.95 -9.37
CA ALA A 74 -13.81 5.24 -10.49
C ALA A 74 -13.15 3.96 -11.05
N ILE A 75 -13.22 2.86 -10.30
CA ILE A 75 -12.86 1.52 -10.74
C ILE A 75 -14.03 0.90 -11.50
N ASP A 76 -13.82 0.68 -12.79
CA ASP A 76 -14.82 0.15 -13.72
C ASP A 76 -14.51 -1.32 -14.13
N ARG A 77 -15.33 -1.87 -15.04
CA ARG A 77 -15.20 -3.25 -15.53
C ARG A 77 -13.88 -3.53 -16.25
N ARG A 78 -13.16 -2.51 -16.76
CA ARG A 78 -11.81 -2.60 -17.37
C ARG A 78 -10.72 -3.01 -16.36
N THR A 79 -11.01 -2.89 -15.05
CA THR A 79 -10.23 -3.52 -13.98
C THR A 79 -10.93 -4.78 -13.43
N THR A 80 -12.20 -4.69 -13.04
CA THR A 80 -12.82 -5.71 -12.17
C THR A 80 -13.11 -7.06 -12.83
N ARG A 81 -13.17 -7.12 -14.17
CA ARG A 81 -13.43 -8.37 -14.91
C ARG A 81 -12.31 -9.39 -14.82
N HIS A 82 -11.10 -8.98 -14.42
CA HIS A 82 -9.92 -9.84 -14.45
C HIS A 82 -9.80 -10.65 -13.14
N PRO A 83 -9.51 -11.97 -13.19
CA PRO A 83 -9.29 -12.78 -11.99
C PRO A 83 -8.22 -12.22 -11.06
N GLY A 84 -7.19 -11.57 -11.63
CA GLY A 84 -6.13 -10.91 -10.87
C GLY A 84 -6.64 -9.80 -9.95
N TYR A 85 -7.72 -9.10 -10.30
CA TYR A 85 -8.35 -8.12 -9.43
C TYR A 85 -8.91 -8.81 -8.17
N ALA A 86 -9.70 -9.88 -8.34
CA ALA A 86 -10.26 -10.62 -7.21
C ALA A 86 -9.18 -11.19 -6.28
N ALA A 87 -8.08 -11.72 -6.83
CA ALA A 87 -6.93 -12.17 -6.05
C ALA A 87 -6.27 -11.01 -5.28
N SER A 88 -6.04 -9.88 -5.94
CA SER A 88 -5.47 -8.68 -5.33
C SER A 88 -6.32 -8.14 -4.17
N GLN A 89 -7.65 -8.16 -4.31
CA GLN A 89 -8.56 -7.73 -3.24
C GLN A 89 -8.48 -8.60 -1.98
N ARG A 90 -8.11 -9.87 -2.12
CA ARG A 90 -7.86 -10.76 -0.98
C ARG A 90 -6.48 -10.48 -0.38
N ILE A 91 -5.45 -10.41 -1.23
CA ILE A 91 -4.06 -10.28 -0.81
C ILE A 91 -3.76 -8.92 -0.18
N ARG A 92 -4.36 -7.82 -0.66
CA ARG A 92 -4.10 -6.46 -0.15
C ARG A 92 -4.27 -6.35 1.36
N LYS A 93 -5.15 -7.16 1.96
CA LYS A 93 -5.41 -7.17 3.41
C LYS A 93 -4.20 -7.62 4.23
N ARG A 94 -3.20 -8.28 3.62
CA ARG A 94 -1.96 -8.68 4.31
C ARG A 94 -1.19 -7.49 4.87
N ILE A 95 -1.31 -6.30 4.29
CA ILE A 95 -0.64 -5.10 4.82
C ILE A 95 -1.14 -4.73 6.23
N GLU A 96 -2.37 -5.12 6.59
CA GLU A 96 -2.94 -4.88 7.92
C GLU A 96 -2.21 -5.67 9.00
N GLU A 97 -1.64 -6.84 8.68
CA GLU A 97 -0.79 -7.59 9.61
C GLU A 97 0.47 -6.79 9.96
N ALA A 98 1.08 -6.16 8.96
CA ALA A 98 2.26 -5.34 9.12
C ALA A 98 1.95 -4.07 9.94
N PHE A 99 0.91 -3.32 9.56
CA PHE A 99 0.48 -2.15 10.33
C PHE A 99 0.04 -2.49 11.75
N GLY A 100 -0.62 -3.64 11.93
CA GLY A 100 -0.96 -4.18 13.24
C GLY A 100 0.28 -4.38 14.09
N TRP A 101 1.27 -5.12 13.57
CA TRP A 101 2.53 -5.38 14.26
C TRP A 101 3.32 -4.10 14.57
N ILE A 102 3.44 -3.18 13.61
CA ILE A 102 4.12 -1.90 13.78
C ILE A 102 3.48 -1.09 14.94
N LYS A 103 2.15 -1.07 15.00
CA LYS A 103 1.44 -0.33 16.07
C LYS A 103 1.59 -1.02 17.43
N THR A 104 1.46 -2.35 17.49
CA THR A 104 1.42 -3.09 18.76
C THR A 104 2.79 -3.46 19.29
N ILE A 105 3.62 -4.13 18.48
CA ILE A 105 4.94 -4.64 18.86
C ILE A 105 6.01 -3.60 18.58
N GLY A 106 5.92 -2.93 17.42
CA GLY A 106 6.83 -1.85 17.03
C GLY A 106 6.65 -0.56 17.85
N GLY A 107 5.65 -0.49 18.72
CA GLY A 107 5.44 0.64 19.64
C GLY A 107 4.98 1.94 18.98
N LEU A 108 4.51 1.92 17.73
CA LEU A 108 4.09 3.12 17.00
C LEU A 108 2.59 3.42 17.09
N ARG A 109 1.83 2.73 17.96
CA ARG A 109 0.44 3.13 18.27
C ARG A 109 0.36 4.55 18.85
N LYS A 110 1.35 4.93 19.65
CA LYS A 110 1.59 6.31 20.10
C LYS A 110 3.09 6.53 20.01
N SER A 111 3.52 7.42 19.11
CA SER A 111 4.94 7.72 18.95
C SER A 111 5.48 8.33 20.25
N ARG A 112 6.61 7.80 20.75
CA ARG A 112 7.40 8.41 21.81
C ARG A 112 8.36 9.49 21.29
N PHE A 113 8.50 9.60 19.98
CA PHE A 113 9.40 10.53 19.33
C PHE A 113 8.68 11.84 19.02
N VAL A 114 9.36 12.96 19.31
CA VAL A 114 8.86 14.30 19.00
C VAL A 114 9.44 14.76 17.67
N GLY A 115 8.56 15.25 16.79
CA GLY A 115 8.92 15.77 15.48
C GLY A 115 8.93 14.72 14.38
N ARG A 116 8.76 15.20 13.13
CA ARG A 116 8.60 14.36 11.93
C ARG A 116 9.82 13.49 11.66
N ALA A 117 11.02 14.08 11.66
CA ALA A 117 12.25 13.37 11.31
C ALA A 117 12.51 12.14 12.19
N LYS A 118 12.34 12.28 13.51
CA LYS A 118 12.55 11.16 14.46
C LYS A 118 11.48 10.08 14.31
N THR A 119 10.23 10.49 14.08
CA THR A 119 9.12 9.55 13.89
C THR A 119 9.25 8.79 12.57
N ASP A 120 9.65 9.47 11.50
CA ASP A 120 9.89 8.87 10.18
C ASP A 120 11.02 7.84 10.23
N TRP A 121 12.14 8.18 10.86
CA TRP A 121 13.23 7.24 11.09
C TRP A 121 12.76 6.01 11.88
N ALA A 122 12.02 6.22 12.98
CA ALA A 122 11.49 5.13 13.78
C ALA A 122 10.50 4.24 13.00
N PHE A 123 9.66 4.84 12.16
CA PHE A 123 8.73 4.12 11.30
C PHE A 123 9.47 3.24 10.29
N THR A 124 10.45 3.81 9.58
CA THR A 124 11.28 3.09 8.61
C THR A 124 12.05 1.95 9.26
N PHE A 125 12.68 2.20 10.41
CA PHE A 125 13.40 1.18 11.17
C PHE A 125 12.46 0.03 11.59
N THR A 126 11.26 0.36 12.07
CA THR A 126 10.27 -0.64 12.49
C THR A 126 9.73 -1.46 11.32
N ALA A 127 9.51 -0.84 10.15
CA ALA A 127 9.12 -1.53 8.94
C ALA A 127 10.20 -2.52 8.46
N ALA A 128 11.48 -2.13 8.53
CA ALA A 128 12.60 -3.01 8.24
C ALA A 128 12.68 -4.19 9.24
N ALA A 129 12.50 -3.92 10.53
CA ALA A 129 12.48 -4.96 11.56
C ALA A 129 11.33 -5.97 11.35
N TYR A 130 10.15 -5.51 10.93
CA TYR A 130 9.03 -6.39 10.58
C TYR A 130 9.40 -7.39 9.48
N ASN A 131 10.12 -6.96 8.45
CA ASN A 131 10.58 -7.86 7.38
C ASN A 131 11.47 -8.97 7.94
N LEU A 132 12.39 -8.66 8.87
CA LEU A 132 13.26 -9.66 9.50
C LEU A 132 12.46 -10.67 10.33
N VAL A 133 11.41 -10.22 11.03
CA VAL A 133 10.52 -11.12 11.79
C VAL A 133 9.70 -12.01 10.86
N ARG A 134 9.33 -11.52 9.67
CA ARG A 134 8.55 -12.28 8.68
C ARG A 134 9.38 -13.29 7.90
N LEU A 135 10.66 -12.99 7.65
CA LEU A 135 11.53 -13.75 6.76
C LEU A 135 11.63 -15.26 7.11
N PRO A 136 11.79 -15.70 8.37
CA PRO A 136 11.88 -17.13 8.71
C PRO A 136 10.64 -17.93 8.27
N LYS A 137 9.44 -17.34 8.37
CA LYS A 137 8.20 -18.00 7.93
C LYS A 137 8.14 -18.17 6.41
N LEU A 138 8.75 -17.25 5.67
CA LEU A 138 8.82 -17.33 4.21
C LEU A 138 9.83 -18.39 3.77
N LEU A 139 10.98 -18.48 4.43
CA LEU A 139 12.02 -19.48 4.15
C LEU A 139 11.58 -20.90 4.51
N ALA A 140 10.73 -21.07 5.52
CA ALA A 140 10.18 -22.37 5.89
C ALA A 140 9.04 -22.85 4.97
N ALA A 141 8.48 -21.95 4.15
CA ALA A 141 7.37 -22.23 3.24
C ALA A 141 7.82 -22.52 1.80
N THR A 142 9.12 -22.41 1.53
CA THR A 142 9.79 -22.78 0.27
C THR A 142 10.42 -24.15 0.40
#